data_AF-A0A7J4DPI9-F1
#
_entry.id   AF-A0A7J4DPI9-F1
#
_cell.length_a   1.000
_cell.length_b   1.000
_cell.length_c   1.000
_cell.angle_alpha   90.00
_cell.angle_beta   90.00
_cell.angle_gamma   90.00
#
_symmetry.space_group_name_H-M   'P 1'
#
loop_
_entity.id
_entity.type
_entity.pdbx_description
1 polymer ?
#
loop_
_entity_poly.entity_id
_entity_poly.type
_entity_poly.pdbx_seq_one_letter_code
_entity_poly.pdbx_strand_id
1 'polypeptide(L)' 'MRVNKKFRNESFESLIKRFRKSCERSNLFLELKDREHFEKPSMSRRLKRKLAIKKEQKRQEDQRINRFPV' A
#
# COMPACT_ATOMS: atom_id res chain seq x y z
N MET A 1 1.33 -7.84 -12.88
CA MET A 1 -0.10 -7.87 -12.49
C MET A 1 -0.77 -9.08 -13.16
N ARG A 2 -1.24 -10.08 -12.41
CA ARG A 2 -2.01 -11.23 -12.95
C ARG A 2 -3.50 -10.94 -12.74
N VAL A 3 -4.23 -10.67 -13.80
CA VAL A 3 -5.69 -10.51 -13.73
C VAL A 3 -6.32 -11.84 -14.14
N ASN A 4 -6.95 -12.52 -13.20
CA ASN A 4 -7.65 -13.77 -13.49
C ASN A 4 -8.77 -13.51 -14.50
N LYS A 5 -8.78 -14.31 -15.58
CA LYS A 5 -9.82 -14.29 -16.61
C LYS A 5 -11.18 -14.58 -15.97
N LYS A 6 -12.24 -13.92 -16.47
CA LYS A 6 -13.61 -13.99 -15.95
C LYS A 6 -14.05 -15.44 -15.66
N PHE A 7 -14.55 -15.69 -14.46
CA PHE A 7 -15.24 -16.95 -14.13
C PHE A 7 -16.67 -16.89 -14.67
N ARG A 8 -17.21 -18.01 -15.17
CA ARG A 8 -18.47 -18.05 -15.95
C ARG A 8 -19.70 -17.42 -15.25
N ASN A 9 -19.71 -17.36 -13.91
CA ASN A 9 -20.84 -16.89 -13.11
C ASN A 9 -20.58 -15.58 -12.34
N GLU A 10 -19.49 -14.85 -12.62
CA GLU A 10 -19.23 -13.57 -11.96
C GLU A 10 -20.04 -12.41 -12.57
N SER A 11 -20.61 -11.56 -11.71
CA SER A 11 -21.21 -10.29 -12.12
C SER A 11 -20.15 -9.30 -12.62
N PHE A 12 -20.55 -8.40 -13.51
CA PHE A 12 -19.64 -7.40 -14.08
C PHE A 12 -19.01 -6.48 -13.03
N GLU A 13 -19.79 -6.09 -12.01
CA GLU A 13 -19.31 -5.24 -10.92
C GLU A 13 -18.22 -5.92 -10.10
N SER A 14 -18.36 -7.23 -9.84
CA SER A 14 -17.34 -8.03 -9.16
C SER A 14 -16.01 -8.06 -9.93
N LEU A 15 -16.09 -8.13 -11.27
CA LEU A 15 -14.90 -8.06 -12.13
C LEU A 15 -14.17 -6.72 -12.01
N ILE A 16 -14.91 -5.60 -12.06
CA ILE A 16 -14.33 -4.26 -11.90
C ILE A 16 -13.67 -4.12 -10.53
N LYS A 17 -14.34 -4.59 -9.47
CA LYS A 17 -13.79 -4.53 -8.11
C LYS A 17 -12.49 -5.31 -7.98
N ARG A 18 -12.42 -6.52 -8.56
CA ARG A 18 -11.19 -7.33 -8.59
C ARG A 18 -10.09 -6.64 -9.40
N PHE A 19 -10.44 -6.06 -10.54
CA PHE A 19 -9.49 -5.33 -11.39
C PHE A 19 -8.87 -4.14 -10.64
N ARG A 20 -9.70 -3.28 -10.03
CA ARG A 20 -9.22 -2.15 -9.21
C ARG A 20 -8.30 -2.61 -8.09
N LYS A 21 -8.68 -3.64 -7.34
CA LYS A 21 -7.85 -4.22 -6.29
C LYS A 21 -6.52 -4.79 -6.81
N SER A 22 -6.49 -5.29 -8.04
CA SER A 22 -5.26 -5.78 -8.68
C SER A 22 -4.32 -4.64 -9.07
N CYS A 23 -4.86 -3.54 -9.58
CA CYS A 23 -4.11 -2.30 -9.84
C CYS A 23 -3.52 -1.72 -8.54
N GLU A 24 -4.34 -1.65 -7.47
CA GLU A 24 -3.93 -1.19 -6.15
C GLU A 24 -2.82 -2.07 -5.56
N ARG A 25 -2.98 -3.41 -5.62
CA ARG A 25 -1.94 -4.35 -5.18
C ARG A 25 -0.64 -4.23 -5.95
N SER A 26 -0.71 -3.86 -7.23
CA SER A 26 0.48 -3.68 -8.06
C SER A 26 1.19 -2.35 -7.79
N ASN A 27 0.69 -1.52 -6.86
CA ASN A 27 1.22 -0.19 -6.51
C ASN A 27 1.40 0.76 -7.70
N LEU A 28 0.66 0.53 -8.80
CA LEU A 28 0.81 1.27 -10.05
C LEU A 28 0.72 2.80 -9.83
N PHE A 29 -0.25 3.24 -9.04
CA PHE A 29 -0.48 4.67 -8.78
C PHE A 29 0.59 5.30 -7.88
N LEU A 30 1.16 4.53 -6.94
CA LEU A 30 2.23 5.03 -6.07
C LEU A 30 3.52 5.17 -6.88
N GLU A 31 3.82 4.17 -7.71
CA GLU A 31 4.99 4.18 -8.58
C GLU A 31 4.93 5.32 -9.61
N LEU A 32 3.76 5.61 -10.16
CA LEU A 32 3.59 6.77 -11.06
C LEU A 32 3.97 8.08 -10.36
N LYS A 33 3.43 8.32 -9.16
CA LYS A 33 3.74 9.53 -8.37
C LYS A 33 5.22 9.63 -8.01
N ASP A 34 5.84 8.52 -7.62
CA ASP A 34 7.26 8.49 -7.28
C ASP A 34 8.17 8.77 -8.49
N ARG A 35 7.68 8.48 -9.72
CA ARG A 35 8.42 8.67 -10.98
C ARG A 35 8.17 10.02 -11.64
N GLU A 36 7.18 10.79 -11.21
CA GLU A 36 6.88 12.13 -11.76
C GLU A 36 8.08 13.09 -11.64
N HIS A 37 8.89 12.93 -10.59
CA HIS A 37 10.04 13.78 -10.31
C HIS A 37 11.27 12.97 -9.88
N PHE A 38 12.46 13.44 -10.24
CA PHE A 38 13.70 12.81 -9.76
C PHE A 38 13.92 13.10 -8.27
N GLU A 39 13.84 12.04 -7.45
CA GLU A 39 14.27 12.11 -6.06
C GLU A 39 15.73 11.63 -5.92
N LYS A 40 16.60 12.47 -5.35
CA LYS A 40 17.98 12.07 -5.05
C LYS A 40 17.99 10.80 -4.16
N PRO A 41 18.86 9.81 -4.43
CA PRO A 41 18.89 8.57 -3.65
C PRO A 41 19.07 8.76 -2.14
N SER A 42 19.79 9.82 -1.72
CA SER A 42 19.96 10.19 -0.32
C SER A 42 18.65 10.60 0.35
N MET A 43 17.81 11.36 -0.37
CA MET A 43 16.51 11.81 0.09
C MET A 43 15.54 10.65 0.25
N SER A 44 15.48 9.76 -0.76
CA SER A 44 14.64 8.56 -0.70
C SER A 44 15.03 7.66 0.48
N ARG A 45 16.34 7.42 0.69
CA ARG A 45 16.84 6.67 1.85
C ARG A 45 16.50 7.34 3.20
N ARG A 46 16.53 8.67 3.25
CA ARG A 46 16.18 9.43 4.45
C ARG A 46 14.69 9.34 4.75
N LEU A 47 13.84 9.46 3.73
CA LEU A 47 12.40 9.37 3.86
C LEU A 47 11.97 7.95 4.29
N LYS A 48 12.53 6.91 3.67
CA LYS A 48 12.28 5.50 4.05
C LYS A 48 12.61 5.24 5.53
N ARG A 49 13.75 5.76 6.04
CA ARG A 49 14.11 5.65 7.46
C ARG A 49 13.12 6.37 8.37
N LYS A 50 12.71 7.60 8.03
CA LYS A 50 11.70 8.35 8.81
C LYS A 50 10.37 7.62 8.86
N LEU A 51 9.92 7.06 7.75
CA LEU A 51 8.69 6.28 7.66
C LEU A 51 8.76 5.00 8.52
N ALA A 52 9.90 4.30 8.50
CA ALA A 52 10.11 3.11 9.34
C ALA A 52 10.03 3.44 10.84
N ILE A 53 10.69 4.52 11.28
CA ILE A 53 10.64 4.98 12.67
C ILE A 53 9.20 5.31 13.08
N LYS A 54 8.48 6.09 12.28
CA LYS A 54 7.07 6.44 12.56
C LYS A 54 6.17 5.20 12.63
N LYS A 55 6.39 4.22 11.75
CA LYS A 55 5.61 2.97 11.75
C LYS A 55 5.86 2.15 13.02
N GLU A 56 7.10 2.13 13.49
CA GLU A 56 7.48 1.45 14.73
C GLU A 56 6.90 2.15 15.96
N GLN A 57 6.96 3.49 16.01
CA GLN A 57 6.33 4.27 17.09
C GLN A 57 4.83 3.98 17.18
N LYS A 58 4.12 4.01 16.05
CA LYS A 58 2.70 3.66 16.00
C LYS A 58 2.42 2.24 16.48
N ARG A 59 3.26 1.27 16.09
CA ARG A 59 3.14 -0.12 16.55
C ARG A 59 3.28 -0.23 18.08
N GLN A 60 4.21 0.52 18.67
CA GLN A 60 4.40 0.56 20.13
C GLN A 60 3.23 1.22 20.85
N GLU A 61 2.69 2.31 20.29
CA GLU A 61 1.47 2.96 20.80
C GLU A 61 0.27 2.00 20.77
N ASP A 62 0.02 1.34 19.64
CA ASP A 62 -1.07 0.36 19.49
C ASP A 62 -0.89 -0.80 20.49
N GLN A 63 0.34 -1.28 20.70
CA GLN A 63 0.63 -2.30 21.72
C GLN A 63 0.41 -1.78 23.15
N ARG A 64 0.72 -0.51 23.43
CA ARG A 64 0.50 0.11 24.75
C ARG A 64 -0.99 0.23 25.05
N ILE A 65 -1.79 0.65 24.07
CA ILE A 65 -3.26 0.75 24.17
C ILE A 65 -3.85 -0.65 24.43
N ASN A 66 -3.41 -1.67 23.70
CA ASN A 66 -3.89 -3.04 23.88
C ASN A 66 -3.38 -3.72 25.15
N ARG A 67 -2.29 -3.23 25.76
CA ARG A 67 -1.70 -3.81 26.99
C ARG A 67 -2.50 -3.43 28.24
N PHE A 68 -3.15 -2.27 28.24
CA PHE A 68 -4.08 -1.86 29.29
C PHE A 68 -5.35 -1.31 28.62
N PRO A 69 -6.27 -2.19 28.20
CA PRO A 69 -7.57 -1.75 27.73
C PRO A 69 -8.27 -1.07 28.91
N VAL A 70 -8.66 0.18 28.73
CA VAL A 70 -9.69 0.82 29.58
C VAL A 70 -11.04 0.21 29.21
#